data_AF-A0A3S0DNE2-F1
#
_entry.id   AF-A0A3S0DNE2-F1
#
_cell.length_a   1.000
_cell.length_b   1.000
_cell.length_c   1.000
_cell.angle_alpha   90.00
_cell.angle_beta   90.00
_cell.angle_gamma   90.00
#
_symmetry.space_group_name_H-M   'P 1'
#
loop_
_entity.id
_entity.type
_entity.pdbx_description
1 polymer ?
#
loop_
_entity_poly.entity_id
_entity_poly.type
_entity_poly.pdbx_seq_one_letter_code
_entity_poly.pdbx_strand_id
1 'polypeptide(L)' 'MHGGRDYTPEWRVRQRGQGPYAEQIAARFRLACKRLQLNEHSYKLRLDLFQRPLPPGSQLSLF' A
#
# COMPACT_ATOMS: atom_id res chain seq x y z
N MET A 1 -9.44 -0.17 -18.46
CA MET A 1 -8.32 0.22 -17.57
C MET A 1 -7.50 1.43 -18.03
N HIS A 2 -7.76 2.01 -19.21
CA HIS A 2 -7.20 3.32 -19.63
C HIS A 2 -8.17 4.10 -20.52
N GLY A 3 -9.49 3.87 -20.38
CA GLY A 3 -10.50 4.45 -21.27
C GLY A 3 -10.34 4.06 -22.75
N GLY A 4 -9.69 2.93 -23.04
CA GLY A 4 -9.39 2.48 -24.41
C GLY A 4 -8.05 3.00 -24.97
N ARG A 5 -7.24 3.71 -24.18
CA ARG A 5 -5.91 4.17 -24.58
C ARG A 5 -4.84 3.13 -24.25
N ASP A 6 -3.80 3.05 -25.09
CA ASP A 6 -2.65 2.19 -24.82
C ASP A 6 -1.74 2.74 -23.71
N TYR A 7 -1.80 4.05 -23.47
CA TYR A 7 -0.97 4.72 -22.47
C TYR A 7 -1.71 5.85 -21.75
N THR A 8 -1.35 6.07 -20.48
CA THR A 8 -1.91 7.11 -19.60
C THR A 8 -0.74 7.77 -18.85
N PRO A 9 -0.21 8.90 -19.34
CA PRO A 9 0.95 9.59 -18.77
C PRO A 9 0.66 10.30 -17.43
N GLU A 10 -0.60 10.47 -17.09
CA GLU A 10 -1.05 11.25 -15.93
C GLU A 10 -0.46 10.68 -14.64
N TRP A 11 0.09 11.56 -13.81
CA TRP A 11 0.62 11.16 -12.51
C TRP A 11 -0.51 10.67 -11.58
N ARG A 12 -0.17 9.74 -10.66
CA ARG A 12 -1.08 9.14 -9.65
C ARG A 12 -2.25 8.28 -10.17
N VAL A 13 -2.32 8.01 -11.47
CA VAL A 13 -3.35 7.11 -12.05
C VAL A 13 -2.88 5.66 -12.17
N ARG A 14 -1.56 5.43 -12.13
CA ARG A 14 -0.97 4.09 -12.22
C ARG A 14 -1.36 3.26 -11.01
N GLN A 15 -1.50 1.94 -11.23
CA GLN A 15 -1.90 0.95 -10.21
C GLN A 15 -3.27 1.20 -9.56
N ARG A 16 -4.09 2.12 -10.09
CA ARG A 16 -5.52 2.23 -9.75
C ARG A 16 -6.36 1.71 -10.90
N GLY A 17 -7.04 0.60 -10.67
CA GLY A 17 -8.03 0.09 -11.61
C GLY A 17 -9.19 1.08 -11.76
N GLN A 18 -9.67 1.25 -12.99
CA GLN A 18 -10.82 2.09 -13.32
C GLN A 18 -11.80 1.34 -14.22
N GLY A 19 -13.09 1.67 -14.09
CA GLY A 19 -14.19 1.12 -14.86
C GLY A 19 -14.77 -0.18 -14.29
N PRO A 20 -15.79 -0.75 -14.96
CA PRO A 20 -16.64 -1.81 -14.40
C PRO A 20 -15.87 -3.07 -13.98
N TYR A 21 -14.83 -3.45 -14.74
CA TYR A 21 -14.03 -4.62 -14.40
C TYR A 21 -13.21 -4.42 -13.11
N ALA A 22 -12.65 -3.23 -12.91
CA ALA A 22 -11.93 -2.91 -11.68
C ALA A 22 -12.88 -2.90 -10.47
N GLU A 23 -14.11 -2.40 -10.64
CA GLU A 23 -15.15 -2.42 -9.62
C GLU A 23 -15.55 -3.85 -9.24
N GLN A 24 -15.71 -4.74 -10.23
CA GLN A 24 -15.99 -6.16 -9.99
C GLN A 24 -14.87 -6.84 -9.19
N ILE A 25 -13.60 -6.62 -9.57
CA ILE A 25 -12.46 -7.14 -8.81
C ILE A 25 -12.48 -6.60 -7.38
N ALA A 26 -12.68 -5.29 -7.21
CA ALA A 26 -12.73 -4.66 -5.88
C ALA A 26 -13.87 -5.22 -5.02
N ALA A 27 -15.04 -5.50 -5.61
CA ALA A 27 -16.17 -6.11 -4.90
C ALA A 27 -15.82 -7.55 -4.43
N ARG A 28 -15.25 -8.37 -5.32
CA ARG A 28 -14.84 -9.75 -4.99
C ARG A 28 -13.77 -9.78 -3.89
N PHE A 29 -12.80 -8.87 -3.97
CA PHE A 29 -11.75 -8.75 -2.95
C PHE A 29 -12.32 -8.37 -1.58
N ARG A 30 -13.19 -7.36 -1.52
CA ARG A 30 -13.87 -6.96 -0.27
C ARG A 30 -14.67 -8.11 0.35
N LEU A 31 -15.39 -8.87 -0.46
CA LEU A 31 -16.14 -10.04 0.02
C LEU A 31 -15.21 -11.12 0.58
N ALA A 32 -14.08 -11.38 -0.09
CA ALA A 32 -13.08 -12.33 0.39
C ALA A 32 -12.47 -11.89 1.73
N CYS A 33 -12.10 -10.62 1.87
CA CYS A 33 -11.61 -10.07 3.14
C CYS A 33 -12.63 -10.25 4.26
N LYS A 34 -13.91 -9.93 4.01
CA LYS A 34 -14.99 -10.11 5.00
C LYS A 34 -15.16 -11.57 5.41
N ARG A 35 -15.12 -12.50 4.45
CA ARG A 35 -15.27 -13.94 4.74
C ARG A 35 -14.10 -14.51 5.54
N LEU A 36 -12.89 -14.00 5.29
CA LEU A 36 -11.66 -14.46 5.91
C LEU A 36 -11.24 -13.63 7.13
N GLN A 37 -12.08 -12.68 7.56
CA GLN A 37 -11.80 -11.79 8.70
C GLN A 37 -10.46 -11.04 8.56
N LEU A 38 -10.15 -10.63 7.32
CA LEU A 38 -8.95 -9.84 7.02
C LEU A 38 -9.27 -8.34 7.06
N ASN A 39 -8.27 -7.54 7.43
CA ASN A 39 -8.38 -6.08 7.53
C ASN A 39 -9.45 -5.57 8.51
N GLU A 40 -9.85 -6.37 9.50
CA GLU A 40 -10.86 -5.98 10.51
C GLU A 40 -10.33 -4.95 11.51
N HIS A 41 -9.01 -4.91 11.69
CA HIS A 41 -8.36 -4.02 12.64
C HIS A 41 -7.32 -3.16 11.96
N SER A 42 -7.39 -1.86 12.25
CA SER A 42 -6.29 -0.94 12.01
C SER A 42 -5.47 -0.86 13.29
N TYR A 43 -4.21 -1.25 13.21
CA TYR A 43 -3.27 -1.10 14.33
C TYR A 43 -2.49 0.20 14.15
N LYS A 44 -2.38 0.97 15.22
CA LYS A 44 -1.39 2.05 15.27
C LYS A 44 -0.01 1.40 15.34
N LEU A 45 0.79 1.58 14.30
CA LEU A 45 2.16 1.08 14.30
C LEU A 45 2.97 1.80 15.39
N ARG A 46 3.75 1.02 16.14
CA ARG A 46 4.72 1.54 17.09
C ARG A 46 5.86 2.21 16.32
N LEU A 47 6.13 3.47 16.65
CA LEU A 47 7.21 4.26 16.07
C LEU A 47 8.35 4.52 17.07
N ASP A 48 8.15 4.15 18.34
CA ASP A 48 9.06 4.40 19.46
C ASP A 48 10.35 3.56 19.39
N LEU A 49 10.32 2.42 18.71
CA LEU A 49 11.50 1.55 18.51
C LEU A 49 12.30 1.89 17.26
N PHE A 50 11.83 2.83 16.43
CA PHE A 50 12.55 3.17 15.22
C PHE A 50 13.87 3.87 15.57
N GLN A 51 14.98 3.25 15.19
CA GLN A 51 16.31 3.84 15.26
C GLN A 51 16.79 4.14 13.85
N ARG A 52 17.08 5.41 13.57
CA ARG A 52 17.65 5.80 12.28
C ARG A 52 19.02 5.14 12.10
N PRO A 53 19.34 4.55 10.93
CA PRO A 53 20.66 3.97 10.70
C PRO A 53 21.75 5.03 10.86
N LEU A 54 22.87 4.63 11.48
CA LEU A 54 24.05 5.46 11.60
C LEU A 54 24.72 5.59 10.22
N PRO A 55 25.11 6.82 9.80
CA PRO A 55 25.91 7.01 8.60
C PRO A 55 27.21 6.18 8.64
N PRO A 56 27.72 5.71 7.48
CA PRO A 56 29.04 5.09 7.40
C PRO A 56 30.11 5.97 8.06
N GLY A 57 30.94 5.41 8.94
CA GLY A 57 31.99 6.14 9.67
C GLY A 57 31.52 6.83 10.96
N SER A 58 30.27 6.64 11.38
CA SER A 58 29.81 7.15 12.69
C SER A 58 30.45 6.37 13.84
N GLN A 59 30.81 7.09 14.91
CA GLN A 59 31.28 6.51 16.16
C GLN A 59 30.14 5.73 16.85
N LEU A 60 30.42 4.52 17.33
CA LEU A 60 29.47 3.69 18.09
C LEU A 60 29.24 4.26 19.50
N SER A 61 28.11 3.91 20.14
CA SER A 61 27.86 4.29 21.54
C SER A 61 28.95 3.71 22.44
N LEU A 62 29.51 4.53 23.33
CA LEU A 62 30.56 4.14 24.27
C LEU A 62 30.00 3.65 25.61
N PHE A 63 28.70 3.81 25.85
CA PHE A 63 27.96 3.36 27.03
C PHE A 63 26.54 2.96 26.64
#